data_AF-A0A383CKV7-F1
#
_entry.id   AF-A0A383CKV7-F1
#
_cell.length_a   1.000
_cell.length_b   1.000
_cell.length_c   1.000
_cell.angle_alpha   90.00
_cell.angle_beta   90.00
_cell.angle_gamma   90.00
#
_symmetry.space_group_name_H-M   'P 1'
#
loop_
_entity.id
_entity.type
_entity.pdbx_description
1 polymer ?
#
loop_
_entity_poly.entity_id
_entity_poly.type
_entity_poly.pdbx_seq_one_letter_code
_entity_poly.pdbx_strand_id
1 'polypeptide(L)'
;METGDFRLDGGAMMGSVPKVLWQKTNPTDKFNRIQMGLRCLLFDDGTNRVLVDTGLGSKINKKFKSFFHIVQSKNPLKKALKKIGLLPTDV
;
A
#
# COMPACT_ATOMS: atom_id res chain seq x y z
N MET A 1 7.40 6.02 -1.19
CA MET A 1 7.58 5.64 0.23
C MET A 1 6.73 4.42 0.55
N GLU A 2 7.32 3.38 1.15
CA GLU A 2 6.61 2.12 1.44
C GLU A 2 5.93 2.17 2.81
N THR A 3 4.60 1.98 2.86
CA THR A 3 3.82 1.96 4.12
C THR A 3 3.24 0.59 4.46
N GLY A 4 3.34 -0.38 3.56
CA GLY A 4 2.93 -1.77 3.77
C GLY A 4 2.47 -2.43 2.50
N ASP A 5 2.00 -3.67 2.64
CA ASP A 5 1.42 -4.47 1.56
C ASP A 5 0.04 -4.97 1.98
N PHE A 6 -0.78 -5.26 0.98
CA PHE A 6 -2.08 -5.88 1.14
C PHE A 6 -2.40 -6.75 -0.08
N ARG A 7 -3.50 -7.49 -0.02
CA ARG A 7 -3.96 -8.37 -1.09
C ARG A 7 -5.42 -8.14 -1.42
N LEU A 8 -5.72 -8.03 -2.71
CA LEU A 8 -7.07 -7.93 -3.27
C LEU A 8 -7.30 -8.99 -4.33
N ASP A 9 -8.56 -9.34 -4.57
CA ASP A 9 -8.94 -10.24 -5.66
C ASP A 9 -8.37 -9.72 -7.00
N GLY A 10 -7.60 -10.57 -7.68
CA GLY A 10 -6.94 -10.19 -8.92
C GLY A 10 -7.91 -9.93 -10.07
N GLY A 11 -9.05 -10.63 -10.10
CA GLY A 11 -10.10 -10.40 -11.10
C GLY A 11 -10.74 -9.02 -10.93
N ALA A 12 -11.05 -8.64 -9.70
CA ALA A 12 -11.58 -7.31 -9.39
C ALA A 12 -10.60 -6.18 -9.78
N MET A 13 -9.29 -6.40 -9.61
CA MET A 13 -8.28 -5.41 -9.96
C MET A 13 -7.99 -5.32 -11.47
N MET A 14 -8.13 -6.42 -12.20
CA MET A 14 -7.78 -6.52 -13.62
C MET A 14 -9.00 -6.41 -14.55
N GLY A 15 -10.21 -6.37 -13.99
CA GLY A 15 -11.46 -6.17 -14.72
C GLY A 15 -11.69 -7.25 -15.76
N SER A 16 -11.87 -6.84 -17.02
CA SER A 16 -12.16 -7.74 -18.15
C SER A 16 -10.94 -8.54 -18.63
N VAL A 17 -9.73 -8.24 -18.15
CA VAL A 17 -8.51 -8.93 -18.60
C VAL A 17 -8.54 -10.40 -18.14
N PRO A 18 -8.39 -11.38 -19.04
CA PRO A 18 -8.41 -12.79 -18.68
C PRO A 18 -7.31 -13.16 -17.68
N LYS A 19 -7.65 -13.97 -16.67
CA LYS A 19 -6.72 -14.43 -15.63
C LYS A 19 -5.44 -15.04 -16.17
N VAL A 20 -5.56 -15.83 -17.23
CA VAL A 20 -4.40 -16.47 -17.89
C VAL A 20 -3.33 -15.49 -18.37
N LEU A 21 -3.69 -14.23 -18.63
CA LEU A 21 -2.76 -13.18 -19.03
C LEU A 21 -2.15 -12.49 -17.82
N TRP A 22 -2.97 -11.91 -16.93
CA TRP A 22 -2.46 -11.08 -15.84
C TRP A 22 -1.81 -11.88 -14.71
N GLN A 23 -2.16 -13.17 -14.52
CA GLN A 23 -1.56 -13.99 -13.47
C GLN A 23 -0.06 -14.25 -13.69
N LYS A 24 0.43 -14.06 -14.92
CA LYS A 24 1.85 -14.25 -15.27
C LYS A 24 2.73 -13.20 -14.59
N THR A 25 2.25 -11.96 -14.49
CA THR A 25 2.97 -10.86 -13.83
C THR A 25 2.54 -10.67 -12.39
N ASN A 26 1.28 -11.01 -12.08
CA ASN A 26 0.66 -10.78 -10.77
C ASN A 26 0.14 -12.12 -10.23
N PRO A 27 1.03 -13.00 -9.70
CA PRO A 27 0.62 -14.31 -9.23
C PRO A 27 -0.35 -14.21 -8.05
N THR A 28 -1.33 -15.11 -8.02
CA THR A 28 -2.38 -15.13 -7.00
C THR A 28 -2.06 -16.09 -5.87
N ASP A 29 -2.59 -15.81 -4.68
CA ASP A 29 -2.70 -16.81 -3.64
C ASP A 29 -3.92 -17.75 -3.83
N LYS A 30 -4.11 -18.67 -2.87
CA LYS A 30 -5.21 -19.65 -2.88
C LYS A 30 -6.62 -19.04 -2.87
N PHE A 31 -6.75 -17.74 -2.61
CA PHE A 31 -8.01 -17.00 -2.61
C PHE A 31 -8.15 -16.08 -3.83
N ASN A 32 -7.36 -16.31 -4.89
CA ASN A 32 -7.32 -15.49 -6.09
C ASN A 32 -6.83 -14.05 -5.86
N ARG A 33 -6.12 -13.77 -4.76
CA ARG A 33 -5.66 -12.41 -4.45
C ARG A 33 -4.26 -12.14 -4.94
N ILE A 34 -4.03 -10.96 -5.49
CA ILE A 34 -2.71 -10.43 -5.88
C ILE A 34 -2.13 -9.54 -4.79
N GLN A 35 -0.80 -9.50 -4.67
CA GLN A 35 -0.13 -8.59 -3.75
C GLN A 35 -0.05 -7.18 -4.33
N MET A 36 -0.38 -6.18 -3.50
CA MET A 36 -0.35 -4.77 -3.84
C MET A 36 0.35 -3.97 -2.74
N GLY A 37 1.11 -2.96 -3.14
CA GLY A 37 1.87 -2.11 -2.22
C GLY A 37 1.10 -0.83 -1.87
N LEU A 38 1.16 -0.43 -0.60
CA LEU A 38 0.67 0.85 -0.09
C LEU A 38 1.80 1.87 -0.18
N ARG A 39 2.02 2.38 -1.40
CA ARG A 39 3.06 3.35 -1.70
C ARG A 39 2.50 4.76 -1.68
N CYS A 40 3.10 5.63 -0.87
CA CYS A 40 2.83 7.06 -0.89
C CYS A 40 3.94 7.77 -1.66
N LEU A 41 3.59 8.81 -2.43
CA LEU A 41 4.55 9.59 -3.21
C LEU A 41 4.78 10.94 -2.51
N LEU A 42 6.04 11.31 -2.33
CA LEU A 42 6.43 12.59 -1.74
C LEU A 42 7.13 13.41 -2.82
N PHE A 43 6.59 14.60 -3.09
CA PHE A 43 7.25 15.64 -3.85
C PHE A 43 7.91 16.61 -2.87
N ASP A 44 9.19 16.91 -3.08
CA ASP A 44 9.97 17.82 -2.25
C ASP A 44 10.89 18.64 -3.18
N ASP A 45 10.68 19.95 -3.24
CA ASP A 45 11.51 20.90 -4.00
C ASP A 45 12.48 21.69 -3.10
N GLY A 46 12.55 21.35 -1.81
CA GLY A 46 13.33 22.05 -0.78
C GLY A 46 12.61 23.21 -0.10
N THR A 47 11.51 23.72 -0.67
CA THR A 47 10.68 24.79 -0.11
C THR A 47 9.29 24.29 0.26
N ASN A 48 8.69 23.53 -0.64
CA ASN A 48 7.37 22.94 -0.54
C ASN A 48 7.50 21.42 -0.50
N ARG A 49 6.63 20.80 0.28
CA ARG A 49 6.44 19.36 0.26
C ARG A 49 4.99 19.03 0.03
N VAL A 50 4.75 18.03 -0.82
CA VAL A 50 3.41 17.53 -1.11
C VAL A 50 3.44 16.01 -1.02
N LEU A 51 2.64 15.46 -0.12
CA LEU A 51 2.42 14.02 -0.01
C LEU A 51 1.15 13.62 -0.77
N VAL A 52 1.28 12.65 -1.67
CA VAL A 52 0.16 11.98 -2.31
C VAL A 52 -0.07 10.64 -1.64
N ASP A 53 -1.30 10.49 -1.13
CA ASP A 53 -1.79 9.36 -0.33
C ASP A 53 -1.10 9.22 1.05
N THR A 54 -1.76 8.53 1.98
CA THR A 54 -1.27 8.29 3.35
C THR A 54 -1.29 6.81 3.75
N GLY A 55 -1.61 5.94 2.80
CA GLY A 55 -1.77 4.51 3.03
C GLY A 55 -2.96 4.21 3.96
N LEU A 56 -2.95 3.03 4.61
CA LEU A 56 -4.08 2.61 5.46
C LEU A 56 -4.05 3.17 6.88
N GLY A 57 -3.02 3.97 7.23
CA GLY A 57 -2.85 4.50 8.58
C GLY A 57 -2.79 3.41 9.65
N SER A 58 -3.29 3.70 10.86
CA SER A 58 -3.26 2.75 12.00
C SER A 58 -4.66 2.33 12.48
N LYS A 59 -5.74 2.91 11.93
CA LYS A 59 -7.12 2.71 12.40
C LYS A 59 -7.81 1.52 11.70
N ILE A 60 -7.14 0.37 11.67
CA ILE A 60 -7.64 -0.85 11.01
C ILE A 60 -7.75 -2.02 12.00
N ASN A 61 -8.91 -2.67 12.03
CA ASN A 61 -9.20 -3.76 12.96
C ASN A 61 -8.62 -5.11 12.47
N LYS A 62 -8.57 -6.12 13.36
CA LYS A 62 -8.01 -7.44 13.05
C LYS A 62 -8.74 -8.16 11.92
N LYS A 63 -10.07 -8.01 11.84
CA LYS A 63 -10.93 -8.64 10.82
C LYS A 63 -10.57 -8.12 9.42
N PHE A 64 -10.48 -6.80 9.27
CA PHE A 64 -10.10 -6.14 8.03
C PHE A 64 -8.68 -6.53 7.59
N LYS A 65 -7.72 -6.56 8.53
CA LYS A 65 -6.36 -7.05 8.26
C LYS A 65 -6.34 -8.49 7.74
N SER A 66 -7.18 -9.36 8.30
CA SER A 66 -7.27 -10.76 7.88
C SER A 66 -7.84 -10.91 6.47
N PHE A 67 -8.93 -10.20 6.15
CA PHE A 67 -9.54 -10.25 4.81
C PHE A 67 -8.57 -9.82 3.71
N PHE A 68 -7.85 -8.73 3.93
CA PHE A 68 -6.96 -8.14 2.94
C PHE A 68 -5.49 -8.50 3.12
N HIS A 69 -5.18 -9.45 4.01
CA HIS A 69 -3.82 -9.89 4.31
C HIS A 69 -2.84 -8.70 4.48
N ILE A 70 -3.23 -7.73 5.31
CA ILE A 70 -2.50 -6.48 5.45
C ILE A 70 -1.23 -6.71 6.28
N VAL A 71 -0.09 -6.37 5.69
CA VAL A 71 1.23 -6.44 6.31
C VAL A 71 1.82 -5.03 6.37
N GLN A 72 1.83 -4.43 7.57
CA GLN A 72 2.39 -3.10 7.80
C GLN A 72 2.86 -2.94 9.24
N SER A 73 3.76 -1.99 9.49
CA SER A 73 4.14 -1.60 10.85
C SER A 73 3.07 -0.72 11.52
N LYS A 74 3.16 -0.55 12.85
CA LYS A 74 2.40 0.49 13.56
C LYS A 74 2.83 1.88 13.08
N ASN A 75 1.89 2.76 12.74
CA ASN A 75 2.13 4.11 12.21
C ASN A 75 3.08 4.12 11.00
N PRO A 76 2.73 3.45 9.90
CA PRO A 76 3.68 3.16 8.83
C PRO A 76 4.18 4.39 8.09
N LEU A 77 3.32 5.36 7.78
CA LEU A 77 3.73 6.62 7.15
C LEU A 77 4.72 7.41 8.01
N LYS A 78 4.43 7.56 9.31
CA LYS A 78 5.36 8.22 10.25
C LYS A 78 6.72 7.53 10.27
N LYS A 79 6.74 6.19 10.25
CA LYS A 79 7.99 5.42 10.16
C LYS A 79 8.72 5.66 8.84
N ALA A 80 7.99 5.75 7.73
CA ALA A 80 8.55 6.01 6.41
C ALA A 80 9.13 7.43 6.29
N LEU A 81 8.44 8.46 6.78
CA LEU A 81 8.92 9.86 6.81
C LEU A 81 10.18 9.98 7.67
N LYS A 82 10.18 9.35 8.86
CA LYS A 82 11.34 9.38 9.75
C LYS A 82 12.59 8.77 9.10
N LYS A 83 12.47 7.79 8.20
CA LYS A 83 13.62 7.20 7.49
C LYS A 83 14.33 8.19 6.58
N ILE A 84 13.64 9.23 6.13
CA ILE A 84 14.18 10.30 5.29
C ILE A 84 14.35 11.61 6.08
N GLY A 85 14.33 11.55 7.42
CA GLY A 85 14.57 12.70 8.28
C GLY A 85 13.37 13.64 8.47
N LEU A 86 12.17 13.26 8.02
CA LEU A 86 10.97 14.11 8.10
C LEU A 86 9.98 13.65 9.18
N LEU A 87 9.24 14.62 9.71
CA LEU A 87 8.08 14.44 10.56
C LEU A 87 6.79 14.67 9.76
N PRO A 88 5.63 14.14 10.23
CA PRO A 88 4.35 14.43 9.61
C PRO A 88 3.95 15.92 9.60
N THR A 89 4.58 16.76 10.43
CA THR A 89 4.36 18.22 10.46
C THR A 89 5.16 18.97 9.40
N ASP A 90 6.10 18.28 8.74
CA ASP A 90 7.01 18.89 7.77
C ASP A 90 6.49 18.77 6.33
N VAL A 91 5.31 18.17 6.15
CA VAL A 91 4.66 17.86 4.87
C VAL A 91 3.17 18.19 4.94
#